data_AF-A0A1I3YNV9-F1
#
_entry.id   AF-A0A1I3YNV9-F1
#
_cell.length_a   1.000
_cell.length_b   1.000
_cell.length_c   1.000
_cell.angle_alpha   90.00
_cell.angle_beta   90.00
_cell.angle_gamma   90.00
#
_symmetry.space_group_name_H-M   'P 1'
#
loop_
_entity.id
_entity.type
_entity.pdbx_description
1 polymer ?
#
loop_
_entity_poly.entity_id
_entity_poly.type
_entity_poly.pdbx_seq_one_letter_code
_entity_poly.pdbx_strand_id
1 'polypeptide(L)'
;MLSKLLIGLLGPALKVLVGKVLDEFCDWLFERFREILRRRRAASLDKAEARAAQADQRARQAGTPGEAHEQEAVARVWREVAEMLRQENEALKAELEDVRRSADRQAQQALAALPLEAGQRPAGGAKAGSEP
;
A
#
# COMPACT_ATOMS: atom_id res chain seq x y z
N MET A 1 19.40 -22.37 34.99
CA MET A 1 18.07 -22.89 34.58
C MET A 1 16.99 -21.82 34.56
N LEU A 2 16.99 -20.87 35.51
CA LEU A 2 16.10 -19.70 35.52
C LEU A 2 16.11 -18.86 34.22
N SER A 3 17.26 -18.61 33.60
CA SER A 3 17.29 -17.82 32.34
C SER A 3 16.61 -18.53 31.16
N LYS A 4 16.66 -19.86 31.08
CA LYS A 4 16.00 -20.64 30.02
C LYS A 4 14.48 -20.67 30.19
N LEU A 5 14.00 -20.75 31.44
CA LEU A 5 12.58 -20.65 31.77
C LEU A 5 12.03 -19.25 31.51
N LEU A 6 12.80 -18.21 31.87
CA LEU A 6 12.44 -16.82 31.55
C LEU A 6 12.39 -16.57 30.04
N ILE A 7 13.36 -17.06 29.27
CA ILE A 7 13.34 -16.92 27.79
C ILE A 7 12.19 -17.71 27.16
N GLY A 8 11.88 -18.92 27.66
CA GLY A 8 10.75 -19.72 27.17
C GLY A 8 9.38 -19.11 27.48
N LEU A 9 9.25 -18.34 28.56
CA LEU A 9 8.01 -17.65 28.93
C LEU A 9 7.89 -16.26 28.28
N LEU A 10 9.01 -15.52 28.19
CA LEU A 10 9.04 -14.17 27.60
C LEU A 10 9.13 -14.17 26.08
N GLY A 11 9.72 -15.19 25.45
CA GLY A 11 9.86 -15.28 23.98
C GLY A 11 8.52 -15.17 23.25
N PRO A 12 7.49 -15.96 23.61
CA PRO A 12 6.15 -15.83 23.04
C PRO A 12 5.50 -14.48 23.31
N ALA A 13 5.65 -13.93 24.53
CA ALA A 13 5.10 -12.62 24.88
C ALA A 13 5.75 -11.48 24.09
N LEU A 14 7.07 -11.53 23.89
CA LEU A 14 7.82 -10.58 23.09
C LEU A 14 7.42 -10.68 21.61
N LYS A 15 7.19 -11.90 21.10
CA LYS A 15 6.71 -12.16 19.73
C LYS A 15 5.35 -11.50 19.47
N VAL A 16 4.42 -11.64 20.41
CA VAL A 16 3.09 -11.00 20.34
C VAL A 16 3.20 -9.48 20.40
N LEU A 17 4.08 -8.95 21.27
CA LEU A 17 4.27 -7.51 21.40
C LEU A 17 4.87 -6.91 20.13
N VAL A 18 5.90 -7.55 19.56
CA VAL A 18 6.52 -7.15 18.30
C VAL A 18 5.50 -7.19 17.17
N GLY A 19 4.70 -8.26 17.09
CA GLY A 19 3.63 -8.37 16.08
C GLY A 19 2.62 -7.22 16.18
N LYS A 20 2.13 -6.89 17.38
CA LYS A 20 1.21 -5.77 17.59
C LYS A 20 1.78 -4.42 17.17
N VAL A 21 3.03 -4.15 17.54
CA VAL A 21 3.70 -2.88 17.18
C VAL A 21 3.90 -2.80 15.67
N LEU A 22 4.23 -3.92 15.02
CA LEU A 22 4.40 -3.98 13.58
C LEU A 22 3.06 -3.75 12.86
N ASP A 23 1.99 -4.39 13.31
CA ASP A 23 0.64 -4.24 12.75
C ASP A 23 0.16 -2.79 12.88
N GLU A 24 0.31 -2.18 14.05
CA GLU A 24 -0.10 -0.79 14.31
C GLU A 24 0.73 0.22 13.49
N PHE A 25 2.03 -0.05 13.31
CA PHE A 25 2.88 0.74 12.44
C PHE A 25 2.49 0.61 10.97
N CYS A 26 2.19 -0.61 10.51
CA CYS A 26 1.73 -0.87 9.15
C CYS A 26 0.40 -0.18 8.88
N ASP A 27 -0.58 -0.31 9.77
CA ASP A 27 -1.88 0.37 9.66
C ASP A 27 -1.71 1.88 9.60
N TRP A 28 -0.87 2.47 10.46
CA TRP A 28 -0.56 3.90 10.41
C TRP A 28 0.06 4.32 9.08
N LEU A 29 1.03 3.56 8.57
CA LEU A 29 1.69 3.82 7.29
C LEU A 29 0.71 3.77 6.12
N PHE A 30 -0.13 2.73 6.07
CA PHE A 30 -1.14 2.56 5.03
C PHE A 30 -2.16 3.69 5.05
N GLU A 31 -2.62 4.10 6.23
CA GLU A 31 -3.58 5.19 6.34
C GLU A 31 -2.96 6.52 5.92
N ARG A 32 -1.68 6.75 6.25
CA ARG A 32 -0.95 7.94 5.83
C ARG A 32 -0.76 7.99 4.30
N PHE A 33 -0.39 6.87 3.68
CA PHE A 33 -0.30 6.75 2.22
C PHE A 33 -1.67 6.96 1.56
N ARG A 34 -2.73 6.37 2.13
CA ARG A 34 -4.10 6.53 1.66
C ARG A 34 -4.56 7.99 1.70
N GLU A 35 -4.18 8.72 2.75
CA GLU A 35 -4.48 10.15 2.88
C GLU A 35 -3.75 11.00 1.84
N ILE A 36 -2.45 10.76 1.63
CA ILE A 36 -1.65 11.47 0.61
C ILE A 36 -2.23 11.23 -0.78
N LEU A 37 -2.57 9.98 -1.09
CA LEU A 37 -3.23 9.62 -2.35
C LEU A 37 -4.59 10.34 -2.46
N ARG A 38 -5.43 10.31 -1.42
CA ARG A 38 -6.72 11.03 -1.41
C ARG A 38 -6.57 12.52 -1.72
N ARG A 39 -5.61 13.21 -1.09
CA ARG A 39 -5.38 14.65 -1.32
C ARG A 39 -4.93 14.93 -2.74
N ARG A 40 -4.00 14.13 -3.28
CA ARG A 40 -3.51 14.27 -4.65
C ARG A 40 -4.63 13.99 -5.67
N ARG A 41 -5.50 13.03 -5.38
CA ARG A 41 -6.66 12.66 -6.19
C ARG A 41 -7.68 13.79 -6.32
N ALA A 42 -8.11 14.34 -5.19
CA ALA A 42 -9.06 15.45 -5.17
C ALA A 42 -8.49 16.63 -5.96
N ALA A 43 -7.23 16.99 -5.73
CA ALA A 43 -6.60 18.10 -6.43
C ALA A 43 -6.44 17.89 -7.94
N SER A 44 -6.22 16.65 -8.40
CA SER A 44 -6.09 16.35 -9.84
C SER A 44 -7.44 16.26 -10.56
N LEU A 45 -8.45 15.63 -9.94
CA LEU A 45 -9.80 15.54 -10.49
C LEU A 45 -10.47 16.91 -10.55
N ASP A 46 -10.43 17.68 -9.46
CA ASP A 46 -11.03 19.03 -9.42
C ASP A 46 -10.41 19.93 -10.50
N LYS A 47 -9.09 19.82 -10.75
CA LYS A 47 -8.41 20.57 -11.81
C LYS A 47 -8.87 20.15 -13.20
N ALA A 48 -9.02 18.86 -13.46
CA ALA A 48 -9.47 18.36 -14.77
C ALA A 48 -10.93 18.77 -15.03
N GLU A 49 -11.81 18.60 -14.05
CA GLU A 49 -13.22 19.00 -14.13
C GLU A 49 -13.37 20.52 -14.28
N ALA A 50 -12.60 21.32 -13.52
CA ALA A 50 -12.61 22.77 -13.64
C ALA A 50 -12.13 23.24 -15.04
N ARG A 51 -11.12 22.57 -15.61
CA ARG A 51 -10.65 22.89 -16.97
C ARG A 51 -11.66 22.50 -18.05
N ALA A 52 -12.36 21.37 -17.88
CA ALA A 52 -13.45 21.00 -18.76
C ALA A 52 -14.58 22.03 -18.73
N ALA A 53 -15.01 22.43 -17.52
CA ALA A 53 -16.07 23.44 -17.34
C ALA A 53 -15.66 24.81 -17.90
N GLN A 54 -14.40 25.22 -17.71
CA GLN A 54 -13.88 26.47 -18.26
C GLN A 54 -13.86 26.46 -19.79
N ALA A 55 -13.48 25.33 -20.41
CA ALA A 55 -13.49 25.17 -21.86
C ALA A 55 -14.93 25.18 -22.42
N ASP A 56 -15.88 24.49 -21.79
CA ASP A 56 -17.30 24.56 -22.16
C ASP A 56 -17.85 25.99 -22.08
N GLN A 57 -17.44 26.74 -21.05
CA GLN A 57 -17.90 28.12 -20.88
C GLN A 57 -17.33 29.04 -21.96
N ARG A 58 -16.06 28.83 -22.37
CA ARG A 58 -15.45 29.54 -23.50
C ARG A 58 -16.08 29.17 -24.83
N ALA A 59 -16.46 27.91 -25.04
CA ALA A 59 -17.17 27.49 -26.25
C ALA A 59 -18.49 28.24 -26.42
N ARG A 60 -19.24 28.42 -25.31
CA ARG A 60 -20.52 29.15 -25.31
C ARG A 60 -20.38 30.66 -25.50
N GLN A 61 -19.21 31.21 -25.18
CA GLN A 61 -18.90 32.64 -25.33
C GLN A 61 -18.12 32.95 -26.61
N ALA A 62 -17.80 31.93 -27.40
CA ALA A 62 -17.01 32.09 -28.62
C ALA A 62 -17.77 32.95 -29.64
N GLY A 63 -17.05 33.90 -30.25
CA GLY A 63 -17.62 34.80 -31.26
C GLY A 63 -17.79 34.11 -32.61
N THR A 64 -17.15 32.97 -32.81
CA THR A 64 -17.19 32.22 -34.06
C THR A 64 -17.46 30.72 -33.84
N PRO A 65 -18.09 30.02 -34.80
CA PRO A 65 -18.32 28.58 -34.72
C PRO A 65 -17.02 27.75 -34.65
N GLY A 66 -15.94 28.22 -35.27
CA GLY A 66 -14.64 27.56 -35.25
C GLY A 66 -14.02 27.55 -33.85
N GLU A 67 -14.00 28.70 -33.19
CA GLU A 67 -13.52 28.82 -31.81
C GLU A 67 -14.39 28.02 -30.83
N ALA A 68 -15.72 27.98 -31.03
CA ALA A 68 -16.61 27.16 -30.22
C ALA A 68 -16.24 25.67 -30.32
N HIS A 69 -16.01 25.18 -31.54
CA HIS A 69 -15.65 23.79 -31.79
C HIS A 69 -14.28 23.41 -31.19
N GLU A 70 -13.29 24.31 -31.25
CA GLU A 70 -11.99 24.09 -30.63
C GLU A 70 -12.11 23.97 -29.10
N GLN A 71 -12.89 24.85 -28.48
CA GLN A 71 -13.10 24.82 -27.03
C GLN A 71 -13.91 23.59 -26.59
N GLU A 72 -14.88 23.12 -27.38
CA GLU A 72 -15.57 21.84 -27.15
C GLU A 72 -14.63 20.63 -27.26
N ALA A 73 -13.66 20.66 -28.17
CA ALA A 73 -12.65 19.60 -28.28
C ALA A 73 -11.76 19.59 -27.03
N VAL A 74 -11.34 20.77 -26.55
CA VAL A 74 -10.59 20.89 -25.30
C VAL A 74 -11.40 20.38 -24.10
N ALA A 75 -12.70 20.70 -24.02
CA ALA A 75 -13.58 20.19 -22.97
C ALA A 75 -13.69 18.66 -23.01
N ARG A 76 -13.81 18.06 -24.21
CA ARG A 76 -13.81 16.60 -24.39
C ARG A 76 -12.52 15.95 -23.89
N VAL A 77 -11.36 16.49 -24.25
CA VAL A 77 -10.07 15.98 -23.76
C VAL A 77 -10.00 16.03 -22.23
N TRP A 78 -10.42 17.14 -21.61
CA TRP A 78 -10.41 17.23 -20.14
C TRP A 78 -11.38 16.26 -19.46
N ARG A 79 -12.51 15.93 -20.09
CA ARG A 79 -13.42 14.88 -19.62
C ARG A 79 -12.78 13.49 -19.72
N GLU A 80 -12.11 13.18 -20.82
CA GLU A 80 -11.37 11.93 -20.99
C GLU A 80 -10.24 11.80 -19.95
N VAL A 81 -9.50 12.88 -19.70
CA VAL A 81 -8.46 12.93 -18.65
C VAL A 81 -9.07 12.68 -17.28
N ALA A 82 -10.22 13.29 -16.96
CA ALA A 82 -10.90 13.06 -15.69
C ALA A 82 -11.32 11.58 -15.52
N GLU A 83 -11.82 10.95 -16.59
CA GLU A 83 -12.23 9.54 -16.57
C GLU A 83 -11.03 8.59 -16.45
N MET A 84 -9.95 8.85 -17.18
CA MET A 84 -8.69 8.11 -17.03
C MET A 84 -8.14 8.21 -15.60
N LEU A 85 -8.16 9.41 -15.01
CA LEU A 85 -7.77 9.60 -13.61
C LEU A 85 -8.69 8.85 -12.64
N ARG A 86 -9.98 8.68 -12.94
CA ARG A 86 -10.87 7.83 -12.12
C ARG A 86 -10.46 6.36 -12.20
N GLN A 87 -10.22 5.85 -13.41
CA GLN A 87 -9.81 4.46 -13.62
C GLN A 87 -8.45 4.15 -12.97
N GLU A 88 -7.44 5.00 -13.20
CA GLU A 88 -6.14 4.88 -12.54
C GLU A 88 -6.28 4.90 -11.01
N ASN A 89 -7.23 5.66 -10.47
CA ASN A 89 -7.47 5.71 -9.04
C ASN A 89 -8.08 4.44 -8.47
N GLU A 90 -8.95 3.78 -9.21
CA GLU A 90 -9.48 2.47 -8.83
C GLU A 90 -8.38 1.40 -8.89
N ALA A 91 -7.57 1.41 -9.95
CA ALA A 91 -6.41 0.52 -10.08
C ALA A 91 -5.42 0.69 -8.91
N LEU A 92 -5.02 1.94 -8.60
CA LEU A 92 -4.10 2.22 -7.49
C LEU A 92 -4.69 1.86 -6.11
N LYS A 93 -6.02 1.89 -5.93
CA LYS A 93 -6.64 1.38 -4.70
C LYS A 93 -6.51 -0.13 -4.59
N ALA A 94 -6.78 -0.83 -5.70
CA ALA A 94 -6.66 -2.29 -5.75
C ALA A 94 -5.22 -2.75 -5.50
N GLU A 95 -4.23 -2.09 -6.13
CA GLU A 95 -2.81 -2.36 -5.90
C GLU A 95 -2.41 -2.10 -4.44
N LEU A 96 -2.87 -0.99 -3.83
CA LEU A 96 -2.58 -0.70 -2.43
C LEU A 96 -3.14 -1.78 -1.49
N GLU A 97 -4.35 -2.29 -1.76
CA GLU A 97 -4.92 -3.38 -0.99
C GLU A 97 -4.16 -4.69 -1.17
N ASP A 98 -3.69 -5.00 -2.38
CA ASP A 98 -2.91 -6.20 -2.64
C ASP A 98 -1.53 -6.13 -1.97
N VAL A 99 -0.88 -4.97 -2.01
CA VAL A 99 0.36 -4.70 -1.28
C VAL A 99 0.15 -4.87 0.23
N ARG A 100 -0.98 -4.39 0.78
CA ARG A 100 -1.32 -4.62 2.19
C ARG A 100 -1.44 -6.10 2.52
N ARG A 101 -2.25 -6.84 1.76
CA ARG A 101 -2.46 -8.28 1.99
C ARG A 101 -1.17 -9.09 1.82
N SER A 102 -0.29 -8.71 0.89
CA SER A 102 1.00 -9.37 0.73
C SER A 102 1.96 -9.05 1.88
N ALA A 103 2.01 -7.80 2.34
CA ALA A 103 2.76 -7.39 3.52
C ALA A 103 2.29 -8.11 4.79
N ASP A 104 0.97 -8.20 5.03
CA ASP A 104 0.40 -8.91 6.18
C ASP A 104 0.79 -10.40 6.17
N ARG A 105 0.70 -11.05 5.01
CA ARG A 105 1.13 -12.46 4.85
C ARG A 105 2.62 -12.64 5.11
N GLN A 106 3.46 -11.74 4.60
CA GLN A 106 4.91 -11.78 4.86
C GLN A 106 5.23 -11.55 6.33
N ALA A 107 4.56 -10.60 6.98
CA ALA A 107 4.72 -10.32 8.41
C ALA A 107 4.34 -11.55 9.25
N GLN A 108 3.21 -12.20 8.94
CA GLN A 108 2.78 -13.43 9.60
C GLN A 108 3.77 -14.58 9.39
N GLN A 109 4.29 -14.76 8.18
CA GLN A 109 5.31 -15.78 7.89
C GLN A 109 6.62 -15.50 8.63
N ALA A 110 7.09 -14.26 8.63
CA ALA A 110 8.30 -13.85 9.33
C ALA A 110 8.16 -14.04 10.84
N LEU A 111 7.00 -13.64 11.41
CA LEU A 111 6.68 -13.92 12.80
C LEU A 111 6.67 -15.44 13.04
N ALA A 112 5.94 -16.23 12.26
CA ALA A 112 5.92 -17.69 12.43
C ALA A 112 7.32 -18.32 12.41
N ALA A 113 8.19 -17.86 11.51
CA ALA A 113 9.57 -18.33 11.36
C ALA A 113 10.53 -17.91 12.50
N LEU A 114 10.17 -16.93 13.35
CA LEU A 114 11.02 -16.54 14.48
C LEU A 114 11.15 -17.71 15.48
N PRO A 115 12.37 -18.24 15.70
CA PRO A 115 12.64 -19.35 16.61
C PRO A 115 12.68 -18.83 18.05
N LEU A 116 11.50 -18.50 18.58
CA LEU A 116 11.32 -18.04 19.97
C LEU A 116 10.82 -19.16 20.89
N GLU A 117 10.63 -20.37 20.35
CA GLU A 117 10.45 -21.60 21.11
C GLU A 117 11.83 -22.21 21.42
N ALA A 118 12.03 -22.60 22.68
CA ALA A 118 13.32 -23.02 23.20
C ALA A 118 14.00 -24.14 22.38
N GLY A 119 15.18 -23.87 21.81
CA GLY A 119 16.27 -24.84 21.77
C GLY A 119 16.20 -26.00 20.76
N GLN A 120 15.79 -25.78 19.50
CA GLN A 120 16.18 -26.70 18.42
C GLN A 120 17.58 -26.36 17.90
N ARG A 121 18.60 -27.00 18.50
CA ARG A 121 19.80 -27.36 17.74
C ARG A 121 19.37 -28.33 16.63
N PRO A 122 19.95 -28.27 15.41
CA PRO A 122 19.79 -29.36 14.46
C PRO A 122 20.35 -30.64 15.09
N ALA A 123 19.46 -31.61 15.32
CA ALA A 123 19.84 -32.97 15.63
C ALA A 123 20.27 -33.66 14.31
N GLY A 124 21.56 -33.60 14.01
CA GLY A 124 22.22 -34.44 13.01
C GLY A 124 23.39 -35.15 13.70
N GLY A 125 23.18 -36.39 14.12
CA GLY A 125 24.16 -37.20 14.84
C GLY A 125 25.02 -38.09 13.94
N ALA A 126 26.08 -38.61 14.58
CA ALA A 126 26.89 -39.79 14.27
C ALA A 126 27.88 -39.66 13.08
N LYS A 127 29.15 -40.07 13.17
CA LYS A 127 29.74 -41.17 13.94
C LYS A 127 31.17 -40.87 14.41
N ALA A 128 31.50 -41.46 15.56
CA ALA A 128 32.85 -41.86 15.90
C ALA A 128 33.42 -42.78 14.81
N GLY A 129 34.63 -42.46 14.33
CA GLY A 129 35.44 -43.29 13.47
C GLY A 129 36.86 -43.24 13.97
N SER A 130 37.36 -44.40 14.39
CA SER A 130 38.68 -44.66 14.96
C SER A 130 39.85 -44.17 14.11
N GLU A 131 40.93 -43.81 14.83
CA GLU A 131 42.37 -44.12 14.62
C GLU A 131 42.78 -44.87 13.34
N PRO A 132 44.00 -44.59 12.83
CA PRO A 132 45.25 -44.92 13.54
C PRO A 132 46.19 -43.74 13.82
#